data_AF-A0A7S0AZ63-F1
#
_entry.id   AF-A0A7S0AZ63-F1
#
_cell.length_a   1.000
_cell.length_b   1.000
_cell.length_c   1.000
_cell.angle_alpha   90.00
_cell.angle_beta   90.00
_cell.angle_gamma   90.00
#
_symmetry.space_group_name_H-M   'P 1'
#
loop_
_entity.id
_entity.type
_entity.pdbx_description
1 polymer ?
#
loop_
_entity_poly.entity_id
_entity_poly.type
_entity_poly.pdbx_seq_one_letter_code
_entity_poly.pdbx_strand_id
1 'polypeptide(L)'
;LGGPRCVSDTYLLLVLSILIVASHVTLPIRFFVLVWVEFMGVGIYVVCVFVIGSPEGRLSYTNCVLFIVLVVLLAYGKRQLEIAERYLLSSFLAEKTLRV
;
A
#
# COMPACT_ATOMS: atom_id res chain seq x y z
N LEU A 1 29.37 -24.62 -8.13
CA LEU A 1 28.90 -23.97 -9.37
C LEU A 1 27.60 -23.23 -9.07
N GLY A 2 27.68 -21.91 -8.95
CA GLY A 2 26.51 -21.06 -8.71
C GLY A 2 25.75 -20.87 -10.02
N GLY A 3 24.59 -21.52 -10.13
CA GLY A 3 23.64 -21.23 -11.21
C GLY A 3 23.10 -19.80 -11.07
N PRO A 4 22.67 -19.17 -12.18
CA PRO A 4 22.00 -17.88 -12.11
C PRO A 4 20.81 -18.03 -11.16
N ARG A 5 20.87 -17.36 -10.02
CA ARG A 5 19.73 -17.29 -9.10
C ARG A 5 18.67 -16.53 -9.88
N CYS A 6 17.67 -17.22 -10.42
CA CYS A 6 16.46 -16.59 -10.92
C CYS A 6 15.87 -15.85 -9.71
N VAL A 7 16.17 -14.55 -9.61
CA VAL A 7 15.68 -13.71 -8.53
C VAL A 7 14.17 -13.63 -8.75
N SER A 8 13.42 -14.36 -7.91
CA SER A 8 11.97 -14.36 -7.96
C SER A 8 11.45 -12.96 -7.65
N ASP A 9 10.49 -12.47 -8.45
CA ASP A 9 9.88 -11.15 -8.31
C ASP A 9 9.17 -11.01 -6.95
N THR A 10 8.86 -12.13 -6.31
CA THR A 10 8.32 -12.24 -4.96
C THR A 10 9.11 -11.42 -3.94
N TYR A 11 10.45 -11.39 -4.01
CA TYR A 11 11.27 -10.59 -3.08
C TYR A 11 11.05 -9.09 -3.25
N LEU A 12 10.95 -8.62 -4.50
CA LEU A 12 10.71 -7.20 -4.80
C LEU A 12 9.31 -6.79 -4.35
N LEU A 13 8.29 -7.62 -4.62
CA LEU A 13 6.92 -7.42 -4.14
C LEU A 13 6.86 -7.36 -2.61
N LEU A 14 7.58 -8.24 -1.92
CA LEU A 14 7.67 -8.25 -0.46
C LEU A 14 8.26 -6.94 0.06
N VAL A 15 9.38 -6.49 -0.49
CA VAL A 15 10.00 -5.22 -0.10
C VAL A 15 9.06 -4.04 -0.33
N LEU A 16 8.42 -3.97 -1.51
CA LEU A 16 7.45 -2.92 -1.82
C LEU A 16 6.26 -2.95 -0.86
N SER A 17 5.73 -4.13 -0.54
CA SER A 17 4.63 -4.28 0.41
C SER A 17 5.01 -3.80 1.81
N ILE A 18 6.22 -4.12 2.28
CA ILE A 18 6.72 -3.67 3.59
C ILE A 18 6.85 -2.15 3.62
N LEU A 19 7.39 -1.53 2.56
CA LEU A 19 7.52 -0.08 2.48
C LEU A 19 6.16 0.62 2.46
N ILE A 20 5.19 0.08 1.73
CA ILE A 20 3.82 0.60 1.69
C ILE A 20 3.18 0.49 3.07
N VAL A 21 3.21 -0.69 3.70
CA VAL A 21 2.66 -0.89 5.06
C VAL A 21 3.35 0.02 6.07
N ALA A 22 4.69 0.11 6.04
CA ALA A 22 5.43 1.01 6.90
C ALA A 22 4.97 2.46 6.70
N SER A 23 4.80 2.91 5.45
CA SER A 23 4.31 4.25 5.16
C SER A 23 2.90 4.49 5.73
N HIS A 24 2.00 3.51 5.67
CA HIS A 24 0.67 3.61 6.27
C HIS A 24 0.70 3.67 7.80
N VAL A 25 1.70 3.06 8.44
CA VAL A 25 1.82 3.02 9.92
C VAL A 25 2.54 4.25 10.46
N THR A 26 3.65 4.65 9.86
CA THR A 26 4.54 5.68 10.43
C THR A 26 4.08 7.09 10.12
N LEU A 27 3.34 7.30 9.03
CA LEU A 27 3.00 8.63 8.59
C LEU A 27 1.54 8.97 8.93
N PRO A 28 1.29 10.02 9.73
CA PRO A 28 -0.03 10.60 9.95
C PRO A 28 -0.44 11.44 8.73
N ILE A 29 -0.44 10.80 7.55
CA ILE A 29 -0.48 11.48 6.26
C ILE A 29 -1.92 11.67 5.77
N ARG A 30 -2.15 12.88 5.24
CA ARG A 30 -3.33 13.28 4.46
C ARG A 30 -3.48 12.42 3.20
N PHE A 31 -4.72 12.02 2.91
CA PHE A 31 -5.14 11.21 1.75
C PHE A 31 -4.38 11.52 0.44
N PHE A 32 -4.10 12.79 0.16
CA PHE A 32 -3.42 13.22 -1.07
C PHE A 32 -2.00 12.66 -1.22
N VAL A 33 -1.20 12.60 -0.16
CA VAL A 33 0.18 12.08 -0.25
C VAL A 33 0.19 10.55 -0.31
N LEU A 34 -0.84 9.91 0.28
CA LEU A 34 -1.00 8.46 0.20
C LEU A 34 -1.18 7.99 -1.25
N VAL A 35 -2.05 8.67 -2.01
CA VAL A 35 -2.28 8.37 -3.42
C VAL A 35 -0.99 8.42 -4.24
N TRP A 36 -0.12 9.39 -3.99
CA TRP A 36 1.17 9.50 -4.68
C TRP A 36 2.12 8.36 -4.33
N VAL A 37 2.20 7.97 -3.05
CA VAL A 37 3.03 6.83 -2.62
C VAL A 37 2.55 5.53 -3.25
N GLU A 38 1.24 5.32 -3.31
CA GLU A 38 0.60 4.15 -3.92
C GLU A 38 0.87 4.10 -5.44
N PHE A 39 0.71 5.23 -6.14
CA PHE A 39 1.02 5.34 -7.56
C PHE A 39 2.50 5.05 -7.86
N MET A 40 3.41 5.57 -7.03
CA MET A 40 4.84 5.32 -7.20
C MET A 40 5.19 3.86 -6.92
N GLY A 41 4.60 3.24 -5.90
CA GLY A 41 4.83 1.82 -5.59
C GLY A 41 4.38 0.88 -6.71
N VAL A 42 3.18 1.10 -7.26
CA VAL A 42 2.67 0.34 -8.41
C VAL A 42 3.49 0.65 -9.66
N GLY A 43 3.83 1.92 -9.90
CA GLY A 43 4.63 2.34 -11.05
C GLY A 43 6.01 1.70 -11.09
N ILE A 44 6.70 1.62 -9.94
CA ILE A 44 8.01 0.97 -9.83
C ILE A 44 7.89 -0.51 -10.20
N TYR A 45 6.88 -1.23 -9.68
CA TYR A 45 6.69 -2.65 -10.00
C TYR A 45 6.36 -2.87 -11.47
N VAL A 46 5.48 -2.06 -12.05
CA VAL A 46 5.13 -2.12 -13.49
C VAL A 46 6.37 -1.88 -14.36
N VAL A 47 7.17 -0.85 -14.04
CA VAL A 47 8.41 -0.57 -14.78
C VAL A 47 9.39 -1.73 -14.67
N CYS A 48 9.56 -2.32 -13.48
CA CYS A 48 10.41 -3.50 -13.32
C CYS A 48 9.94 -4.67 -14.19
N VAL A 49 8.65 -4.99 -14.18
CA VAL A 49 8.10 -6.12 -14.96
C VAL A 49 8.22 -5.89 -16.47
N PHE A 50 7.94 -4.68 -16.95
CA PHE A 50 7.94 -4.37 -18.39
C PHE A 50 9.33 -4.06 -18.98
N VAL A 51 10.24 -3.47 -18.20
CA VAL A 51 11.57 -3.05 -18.68
C VAL A 51 12.64 -4.11 -18.42
N ILE A 52 12.63 -4.73 -17.23
CA ILE A 52 13.64 -5.74 -16.83
C ILE A 52 13.19 -7.13 -17.29
N GLY A 53 11.88 -7.35 -17.37
CA GLY A 53 11.29 -8.65 -17.68
C GLY A 53 11.19 -9.52 -16.42
N SER A 54 10.05 -10.17 -16.25
CA SER A 54 9.83 -11.08 -15.12
C SER A 54 10.12 -12.53 -15.52
N PRO A 55 10.96 -13.26 -14.77
CA PRO A 55 11.18 -14.70 -15.00
C PRO A 55 9.92 -15.55 -14.75
N GLU A 56 8.89 -14.98 -14.11
CA GLU A 56 7.65 -15.66 -13.73
C GLU A 56 6.56 -15.60 -14.82
N GLY A 57 6.81 -14.90 -15.94
CA GLY A 57 5.96 -14.90 -17.12
C GLY A 57 4.48 -14.55 -16.82
N ARG A 58 3.59 -15.53 -16.97
CA ARG A 58 2.13 -15.35 -16.78
C ARG A 58 1.75 -15.06 -15.32
N LEU A 59 2.52 -15.57 -14.36
CA LEU A 59 2.30 -15.34 -12.92
C LEU A 59 2.61 -13.88 -12.53
N SER A 60 3.51 -13.21 -13.28
CA SER A 60 3.86 -11.81 -13.06
C SER A 60 2.65 -10.88 -13.18
N TYR A 61 1.78 -11.13 -14.16
CA TYR A 61 0.55 -10.35 -14.34
C TYR A 61 -0.43 -10.53 -13.17
N THR A 62 -0.60 -11.78 -12.70
CA THR A 62 -1.45 -12.06 -11.54
C THR A 62 -0.91 -11.40 -10.28
N ASN A 63 0.41 -11.46 -10.06
CA ASN A 63 1.09 -10.78 -8.95
C ASN A 63 0.91 -9.27 -9.03
N CYS A 64 0.97 -8.68 -10.23
CA CYS A 64 0.73 -7.27 -10.46
C CYS A 64 -0.70 -6.85 -10.09
N VAL A 65 -1.70 -7.61 -10.55
CA VAL A 65 -3.11 -7.35 -10.22
C VAL A 65 -3.35 -7.50 -8.72
N LEU A 66 -2.83 -8.55 -8.09
CA LEU A 66 -2.95 -8.78 -6.65
C LEU A 66 -2.29 -7.65 -5.85
N PHE A 67 -1.13 -7.15 -6.31
CA PHE A 67 -0.45 -6.04 -5.68
C PHE A 67 -1.27 -4.75 -5.76
N ILE A 68 -1.87 -4.44 -6.92
CA ILE A 68 -2.79 -3.31 -7.08
C ILE A 68 -3.99 -3.44 -6.14
N VAL A 69 -4.61 -4.62 -6.08
CA VAL A 69 -5.76 -4.89 -5.18
C VAL A 69 -5.35 -4.66 -3.72
N LEU A 70 -4.19 -5.18 -3.30
CA LEU A 70 -3.67 -5.02 -1.94
C LEU A 70 -3.47 -3.54 -1.59
N VAL A 71 -2.90 -2.76 -2.52
CA VAL A 71 -2.70 -1.31 -2.34
C VAL A 71 -4.04 -0.58 -2.19
N VAL A 72 -5.03 -0.88 -3.04
CA VAL A 72 -6.36 -0.28 -2.94
C VAL A 72 -7.06 -0.63 -1.62
N LEU A 73 -6.95 -1.88 -1.16
CA LEU A 73 -7.51 -2.30 0.12
C LEU A 73 -6.86 -1.56 1.30
N LEU A 74 -5.53 -1.38 1.28
CA LEU A 74 -4.81 -0.62 2.30
C LEU A 74 -5.24 0.86 2.31
N ALA A 75 -5.36 1.48 1.13
CA ALA A 75 -5.87 2.84 0.97
C ALA A 75 -7.27 3.00 1.59
N TYR A 76 -8.15 2.06 1.25
CA TYR A 76 -9.53 2.03 1.75
C TYR A 76 -9.59 1.85 3.26
N GLY A 77 -8.79 0.92 3.81
CA GLY A 77 -8.69 0.68 5.25
C GLY A 77 -8.25 1.92 6.03
N LYS A 78 -7.24 2.65 5.53
CA LYS A 78 -6.81 3.93 6.12
C LYS A 78 -7.90 4.99 6.07
N ARG A 79 -8.63 5.09 4.97
CA ARG A 79 -9.75 6.03 4.85
C ARG A 79 -10.87 5.73 5.85
N GLN A 80 -11.19 4.45 6.05
CA GLN A 80 -12.18 4.05 7.04
C GLN A 80 -11.72 4.38 8.46
N LEU A 81 -10.46 4.14 8.78
CA LEU A 81 -9.86 4.53 10.08
C LEU A 81 -9.94 6.04 10.32
N GLU A 82 -9.58 6.87 9.34
CA GLU A 82 -9.65 8.33 9.47
C GLU A 82 -11.10 8.82 9.69
N ILE A 83 -12.07 8.23 8.98
CA ILE A 83 -13.48 8.54 9.17
C ILE A 83 -13.94 8.13 10.58
N ALA A 84 -13.57 6.93 11.03
CA ALA A 84 -13.91 6.43 12.36
C ALA A 84 -13.31 7.31 13.48
N GLU A 85 -12.06 7.74 13.35
CA GLU A 85 -11.42 8.68 14.28
C GLU A 85 -12.17 10.02 14.35
N ARG A 86 -12.57 10.59 13.21
CA ARG A 86 -13.36 11.84 13.18
C ARG A 86 -14.71 11.68 13.85
N TYR A 87 -15.40 10.56 13.63
CA TYR A 87 -16.67 10.26 14.30
C TYR A 87 -16.48 10.14 15.82
N LEU A 88 -15.46 9.39 16.28
CA LEU A 88 -15.13 9.24 17.70
C LEU A 88 -14.77 10.57 18.37
N LEU A 89 -13.99 11.42 17.69
CA LEU A 89 -13.67 12.76 18.21
C LEU A 89 -14.92 13.63 18.31
N SER A 90 -15.79 13.59 17.31
CA SER A 90 -17.02 14.39 17.31
C SER A 90 -18.00 13.98 18.42
N SER A 91 -18.15 12.68 18.69
CA SER A 91 -19.02 12.19 19.77
C SER A 91 -18.45 12.56 21.14
N PHE A 92 -17.14 12.47 21.31
CA PHE A 92 -16.46 12.85 22.56
C PHE A 92 -16.58 14.36 22.85
N LEU A 93 -16.47 15.20 21.83
CA LEU A 93 -16.67 16.65 21.96
C LEU A 93 -18.15 17.00 22.27
N ALA A 94 -19.10 16.32 21.64
CA ALA A 94 -20.52 16.49 21.94
C ALA A 94 -20.83 16.11 23.40
N GLU A 95 -20.25 15.01 23.89
CA GLU A 95 -20.38 14.58 25.28
C GLU A 95 -19.78 15.60 26.27
N LYS A 96 -18.63 16.20 25.94
CA LYS A 96 -18.01 17.24 26.76
C LYS A 96 -18.81 18.54 26.80
N THR A 97 -19.42 18.92 25.68
CA THR A 97 -20.21 20.16 25.56
C THR A 97 -21.53 20.06 26.34
N LEU A 98 -22.11 18.86 26.46
CA LEU A 98 -23.35 18.61 27.22
C LEU A 98 -23.17 18.54 28.75
N ARG A 99 -21.93 18.42 29.24
CA ARG A 99 -21.63 18.34 30.68
C ARG A 99 -21.20 19.69 31.30
N VAL A 100 -21.37 20.79 30.57
CA VAL A 100 -21.17 22.17 31.06
C VAL A 100 -22.51 22.73 31.50
#